data_AF-A0AA37RQC3-F1
#
_entry.id   AF-A0AA37RQC3-F1
#
_cell.length_a   1.000
_cell.length_b   1.000
_cell.length_c   1.000
_cell.angle_alpha   90.00
_cell.angle_beta   90.00
_cell.angle_gamma   90.00
#
_symmetry.space_group_name_H-M   'P 1'
#
loop_
_entity.id
_entity.type
_entity.pdbx_description
1 polymer ?
#
loop_
_entity_poly.entity_id
_entity_poly.type
_entity_poly.pdbx_seq_one_letter_code
_entity_poly.pdbx_strand_id
1 'polypeptide(L)'
;MTSDAELLLARADALLESPDRAALGNSARLAAFLARQAVEDLIDARCTALTGVQVVVGTAKAKLAVLKSLDKTPAGPVLVDAWHQLTAFCHHHAYQLSPTVAEVRAQCAAVERDCLGGSAASSGSPTATDAINL
;
A
#
# COMPACT_ATOMS: atom_id res chain seq x y z
N MET A 1 11.13 -13.73 5.42
CA MET A 1 11.70 -13.04 4.24
C MET A 1 10.88 -11.77 4.09
N THR A 2 11.48 -10.62 4.32
CA THR A 2 10.83 -9.32 4.16
C THR A 2 10.43 -9.16 2.69
N SER A 3 9.17 -8.84 2.43
CA SER A 3 8.69 -8.62 1.06
C SER A 3 9.35 -7.39 0.44
N ASP A 4 9.46 -7.34 -0.89
CA ASP A 4 10.06 -6.19 -1.59
C ASP A 4 9.38 -4.86 -1.21
N ALA A 5 8.06 -4.88 -0.99
CA ALA A 5 7.29 -3.74 -0.51
C ALA A 5 7.69 -3.26 0.89
N GLU A 6 7.92 -4.18 1.84
CA GLU A 6 8.40 -3.84 3.19
C GLU A 6 9.79 -3.20 3.15
N LEU A 7 10.68 -3.68 2.28
CA LEU A 7 12.03 -3.10 2.12
C LEU A 7 11.96 -1.67 1.56
N LEU A 8 11.08 -1.44 0.58
CA LEU A 8 10.87 -0.13 -0.02
C LEU A 8 10.31 0.89 0.98
N LEU A 9 9.35 0.48 1.82
CA LEU A 9 8.79 1.32 2.89
C LEU A 9 9.85 1.65 3.96
N ALA A 10 10.60 0.65 4.42
CA ALA A 10 11.71 0.87 5.36
C ALA A 10 12.77 1.85 4.80
N ARG A 11 13.04 1.78 3.49
CA ARG A 11 13.96 2.71 2.84
C ARG A 11 13.38 4.11 2.71
N ALA A 12 12.07 4.24 2.44
CA ALA A 12 11.39 5.52 2.44
C ALA A 12 11.51 6.20 3.80
N ASP A 13 11.27 5.47 4.89
CA ASP A 13 11.42 5.99 6.25
C ASP A 13 12.85 6.42 6.58
N ALA A 14 13.85 5.62 6.18
CA ALA A 14 15.25 6.00 6.37
C ALA A 14 15.62 7.33 5.68
N LEU A 15 15.03 7.62 4.51
CA LEU A 15 15.21 8.90 3.83
C LEU A 15 14.52 10.04 4.58
N LEU A 16 13.37 9.78 5.19
CA LEU A 16 12.60 10.75 5.96
C LEU A 16 13.21 11.04 7.34
N GLU A 17 14.04 10.14 7.87
CA GLU A 17 14.76 10.33 9.14
C GLU A 17 16.10 11.06 9.00
N SER A 18 16.70 11.05 7.80
CA SER A 18 18.05 11.60 7.58
C SER A 18 18.17 13.03 8.14
N PRO A 19 19.17 13.31 9.01
CA PRO A 19 19.35 14.63 9.62
C PRO A 19 19.78 15.72 8.63
N ASP A 20 20.36 15.33 7.48
CA ASP A 20 20.80 16.22 6.40
C ASP A 20 19.66 16.61 5.44
N ARG A 21 18.46 16.89 5.97
CA ARG A 21 17.25 17.21 5.18
C ARG A 21 17.43 18.43 4.27
N ALA A 22 18.33 19.35 4.65
CA ALA A 22 18.69 20.52 3.86
C ALA A 22 19.62 20.21 2.67
N ALA A 23 20.47 19.18 2.75
CA ALA A 23 21.36 18.77 1.66
C ALA A 23 20.64 17.92 0.61
N LEU A 24 19.57 17.22 1.01
CA LEU A 24 18.71 16.43 0.14
C LEU A 24 17.37 17.11 -0.05
N GLY A 25 17.34 18.34 -0.60
CA GLY A 25 16.13 19.17 -0.76
C GLY A 25 14.92 18.54 -1.49
N ASN A 26 15.01 17.25 -1.85
CA ASN A 26 13.94 16.42 -2.41
C ASN A 26 13.72 15.06 -1.68
N SER A 27 14.23 14.86 -0.46
CA SER A 27 14.17 13.58 0.27
C SER A 27 12.74 13.07 0.47
N ALA A 28 11.80 13.96 0.76
CA ALA A 28 10.38 13.62 0.89
C ALA A 28 9.79 13.08 -0.42
N ARG A 29 10.15 13.64 -1.58
CA ARG A 29 9.67 13.16 -2.88
C ARG A 29 10.32 11.83 -3.25
N LEU A 30 11.61 11.66 -2.96
CA LEU A 30 12.27 10.37 -3.17
C LEU A 30 11.65 9.28 -2.30
N ALA A 31 11.35 9.58 -1.03
CA ALA A 31 10.62 8.68 -0.15
C ALA A 31 9.21 8.37 -0.69
N ALA A 32 8.48 9.38 -1.19
CA ALA A 32 7.18 9.17 -1.83
C ALA A 32 7.26 8.26 -3.06
N PHE A 33 8.34 8.36 -3.85
CA PHE A 33 8.56 7.48 -4.99
C PHE A 33 8.76 6.02 -4.57
N LEU A 34 9.58 5.78 -3.54
CA LEU A 34 9.79 4.42 -2.99
C LEU A 34 8.50 3.85 -2.39
N ALA A 35 7.76 4.66 -1.62
CA ALA A 35 6.47 4.25 -1.08
C ALA A 35 5.46 3.94 -2.19
N ARG A 36 5.47 4.70 -3.29
CA ARG A 36 4.60 4.43 -4.45
C ARG A 36 4.92 3.07 -5.07
N GLN A 37 6.19 2.73 -5.20
CA GLN A 37 6.62 1.42 -5.72
C GLN A 37 6.15 0.29 -4.80
N ALA A 38 6.31 0.43 -3.48
CA ALA A 38 5.80 -0.54 -2.52
C ALA A 38 4.28 -0.76 -2.66
N VAL A 39 3.53 0.34 -2.83
CA VAL A 39 2.08 0.28 -3.05
C VAL A 39 1.74 -0.42 -4.36
N GLU A 40 2.49 -0.20 -5.44
CA GLU A 40 2.28 -0.91 -6.72
C GLU A 40 2.53 -2.42 -6.58
N ASP A 41 3.57 -2.83 -5.85
CA ASP A 41 3.85 -4.24 -5.59
C ASP A 41 2.74 -4.89 -4.75
N LEU A 42 2.21 -4.17 -3.74
CA LEU A 42 1.10 -4.64 -2.92
C LEU A 42 -0.22 -4.72 -3.69
N ILE A 43 -0.49 -3.78 -4.60
CA ILE A 43 -1.63 -3.84 -5.52
C ILE A 43 -1.54 -5.10 -6.38
N ASP A 44 -0.35 -5.41 -6.91
CA ASP A 44 -0.12 -6.58 -7.76
C ASP A 44 -0.33 -7.89 -7.00
N ALA A 45 0.24 -7.98 -5.79
CA ALA A 45 0.04 -9.13 -4.90
C ALA A 45 -1.44 -9.31 -4.54
N ARG A 46 -2.16 -8.23 -4.25
CA ARG A 46 -3.58 -8.29 -3.86
C ARG A 46 -4.49 -8.60 -5.04
N CYS A 47 -4.26 -8.03 -6.22
CA CYS A 47 -4.97 -8.39 -7.44
C CYS A 47 -4.78 -9.88 -7.78
N THR A 48 -3.55 -10.40 -7.61
CA THR A 48 -3.27 -11.84 -7.79
C THR A 48 -4.09 -12.69 -6.82
N ALA A 49 -4.11 -12.31 -5.53
CA ALA A 49 -4.86 -13.03 -4.52
C ALA A 49 -6.39 -13.02 -4.77
N LEU A 50 -6.94 -11.90 -5.26
CA LEU A 50 -8.38 -11.75 -5.51
C LEU A 50 -8.85 -12.46 -6.78
N THR A 51 -8.02 -12.52 -7.81
CA THR A 51 -8.41 -13.05 -9.14
C THR A 51 -7.92 -14.46 -9.41
N GLY A 52 -6.93 -14.93 -8.65
CA GLY A 52 -6.23 -16.20 -8.91
C GLY A 52 -5.32 -16.15 -10.14
N VAL A 53 -5.14 -14.99 -10.78
CA VAL A 53 -4.30 -14.80 -11.96
C VAL A 53 -3.06 -13.99 -11.57
N GLN A 54 -1.87 -14.54 -11.80
CA GLN A 54 -0.61 -13.91 -11.40
C GLN A 54 -0.34 -12.55 -12.05
N VAL A 55 -0.88 -12.29 -13.23
CA VAL A 55 -0.64 -11.04 -13.94
C VAL A 55 -1.96 -10.49 -14.45
N VAL A 56 -2.52 -9.54 -13.70
CA VAL A 56 -3.47 -8.58 -14.28
C VAL A 56 -2.66 -7.67 -15.20
N VAL A 57 -2.55 -8.03 -16.48
CA VAL A 57 -1.92 -7.20 -17.51
C VAL A 57 -2.78 -5.96 -17.69
N GLY A 58 -2.33 -4.83 -17.15
CA GLY A 58 -3.10 -3.60 -17.18
C GLY A 58 -2.37 -2.44 -16.54
N THR A 59 -2.83 -1.22 -16.84
CA THR A 59 -2.34 -0.01 -16.18
C THR A 59 -2.62 -0.07 -14.68
N ALA A 60 -1.87 0.68 -13.87
CA ALA A 60 -2.14 0.80 -12.43
C ALA A 60 -3.63 1.15 -12.16
N LYS A 61 -4.22 2.03 -12.98
CA LYS A 61 -5.65 2.38 -12.91
C LYS A 61 -6.60 1.19 -13.11
N ALA A 62 -6.30 0.27 -14.02
CA ALA A 62 -7.09 -0.94 -14.21
C ALA A 62 -7.02 -1.84 -12.97
N LYS A 63 -5.83 -2.01 -12.39
CA LYS A 63 -5.64 -2.78 -11.16
C LYS A 63 -6.37 -2.15 -9.96
N LEU A 64 -6.38 -0.82 -9.85
CA LEU A 64 -7.20 -0.12 -8.86
C LEU A 64 -8.70 -0.36 -9.04
N ALA A 65 -9.20 -0.49 -10.28
CA ALA A 65 -10.59 -0.84 -10.52
C ALA A 65 -10.91 -2.25 -10.01
N VAL A 66 -10.01 -3.22 -10.21
CA VAL A 66 -10.12 -4.57 -9.63
C VAL A 66 -10.22 -4.50 -8.11
N LEU A 67 -9.34 -3.75 -7.44
CA LEU A 67 -9.40 -3.60 -5.97
C LEU A 67 -10.72 -2.99 -5.52
N LYS A 68 -11.19 -1.92 -6.17
CA LYS A 68 -12.48 -1.28 -5.85
C LYS A 68 -13.67 -2.23 -6.00
N SER A 69 -13.64 -3.12 -6.99
CA SER A 69 -14.73 -4.06 -7.24
C SER A 69 -14.68 -5.26 -6.30
N LEU A 70 -13.49 -5.84 -6.09
CA LEU A 70 -13.32 -7.18 -5.52
C LEU A 70 -12.77 -7.19 -4.09
N ASP A 71 -11.92 -6.23 -3.70
CA ASP A 71 -11.35 -6.20 -2.36
C ASP A 71 -12.38 -5.70 -1.33
N LYS A 72 -12.69 -6.53 -0.34
CA LYS A 72 -13.59 -6.19 0.77
C LYS A 72 -12.86 -5.98 2.09
N THR A 73 -11.53 -6.09 2.08
CA THR A 73 -10.69 -5.80 3.24
C THR A 73 -10.37 -4.31 3.34
N PRO A 74 -9.94 -3.81 4.50
CA PRO A 74 -9.45 -2.44 4.64
C PRO A 74 -8.28 -2.09 3.71
N ALA A 75 -7.50 -3.08 3.25
CA ALA A 75 -6.34 -2.87 2.38
C ALA A 75 -6.73 -2.27 1.02
N GLY A 76 -7.87 -2.67 0.43
CA GLY A 76 -8.28 -2.22 -0.89
C GLY A 76 -8.42 -0.69 -1.00
N PRO A 77 -9.26 -0.05 -0.17
CA PRO A 77 -9.37 1.40 -0.13
C PRO A 77 -8.04 2.11 0.20
N VAL A 78 -7.27 1.59 1.17
CA VAL A 78 -5.98 2.20 1.55
C VAL A 78 -4.98 2.19 0.40
N LEU A 79 -4.85 1.08 -0.32
CA LEU A 79 -3.97 1.00 -1.49
C LEU A 79 -4.40 1.95 -2.61
N VAL A 80 -5.70 2.08 -2.85
CA VAL A 80 -6.24 3.03 -3.84
C VAL A 80 -5.89 4.46 -3.46
N ASP A 81 -6.16 4.86 -2.22
CA ASP A 81 -5.95 6.22 -1.75
C ASP A 81 -4.45 6.56 -1.72
N ALA A 82 -3.62 5.67 -1.18
CA ALA A 82 -2.18 5.81 -1.12
C ALA A 82 -1.56 5.95 -2.53
N TRP A 83 -1.99 5.11 -3.50
CA TRP A 83 -1.48 5.22 -4.87
C TRP A 83 -1.76 6.59 -5.50
N HIS A 84 -2.97 7.13 -5.27
CA HIS A 84 -3.35 8.45 -5.76
C HIS A 84 -2.54 9.58 -5.10
N GLN A 85 -2.40 9.56 -3.78
CA GLN A 85 -1.65 10.57 -3.03
C GLN A 85 -0.16 10.54 -3.39
N LEU A 86 0.46 9.36 -3.40
CA LEU A 86 1.88 9.21 -3.71
C LEU A 86 2.20 9.56 -5.16
N THR A 87 1.29 9.26 -6.10
CA THR A 87 1.42 9.73 -7.49
C THR A 87 1.42 11.26 -7.55
N ALA A 88 0.53 11.94 -6.80
CA ALA A 88 0.49 13.40 -6.74
C ALA A 88 1.76 13.99 -6.11
N PHE A 89 2.34 13.34 -5.10
CA PHE A 89 3.60 13.74 -4.45
C PHE A 89 4.81 13.64 -5.39
N CYS A 90 4.79 12.70 -6.32
CA CYS A 90 5.87 12.46 -7.28
C CYS A 90 5.88 13.47 -8.44
N HIS A 91 4.76 14.11 -8.77
CA HIS A 91 4.69 15.06 -9.88
C HIS A 91 5.20 16.46 -9.50
N HIS A 92 5.94 17.08 -10.42
CA HIS A 92 6.34 18.49 -10.35
C HIS A 92 5.42 19.31 -11.26
N HIS A 93 4.42 19.96 -10.68
CA HIS A 93 3.71 21.04 -11.37
C HIS A 93 4.29 22.39 -10.93
N ALA A 94 4.35 23.36 -11.86
CA ALA A 94 4.77 24.72 -11.53
C ALA A 94 3.90 25.25 -10.37
N TYR A 95 4.54 25.83 -9.34
CA TYR A 95 3.92 26.33 -8.11
C TYR A 95 3.35 25.29 -7.13
N GLN A 96 3.46 23.99 -7.42
CA GLN A 96 3.09 22.97 -6.45
C GLN A 96 4.18 22.82 -5.38
N LEU A 97 3.78 22.91 -4.11
CA LEU A 97 4.68 22.65 -3.00
C LEU A 97 5.15 21.19 -3.02
N SER A 98 6.39 20.95 -2.60
CA SER A 98 6.85 19.59 -2.32
C SER A 98 6.02 18.98 -1.19
N PRO A 99 5.78 17.66 -1.23
CA PRO A 99 5.14 16.98 -0.11
C PRO A 99 5.98 17.18 1.15
N THR A 100 5.31 17.39 2.28
CA THR A 100 5.96 17.44 3.58
C THR A 100 6.36 16.03 4.02
N VAL A 101 7.37 15.95 4.90
CA VAL A 101 7.77 14.68 5.53
C VAL A 101 6.58 14.02 6.25
N ALA A 102 5.73 14.82 6.91
CA ALA A 102 4.57 14.31 7.64
C ALA A 102 3.53 13.67 6.72
N GLU A 103 3.26 14.29 5.56
CA GLU A 103 2.32 13.74 4.57
C GLU A 103 2.81 12.40 4.01
N VAL A 104 4.10 12.29 3.67
CA VAL A 104 4.67 11.03 3.17
C VAL A 104 4.63 9.95 4.26
N ARG A 105 5.02 10.27 5.50
CA ARG A 105 4.93 9.33 6.63
C ARG A 105 3.51 8.84 6.89
N ALA A 106 2.52 9.73 6.79
CA ALA A 106 1.13 9.35 6.97
C ALA A 106 0.69 8.30 5.94
N GLN A 107 1.16 8.41 4.69
CA GLN A 107 0.90 7.40 3.67
C GLN A 107 1.64 6.09 3.96
N CYS A 108 2.93 6.13 4.30
CA CYS A 108 3.69 4.93 4.67
C CYS A 108 3.01 4.18 5.83
N ALA A 109 2.69 4.89 6.91
CA ALA A 109 2.09 4.30 8.10
C ALA A 109 0.70 3.70 7.83
N ALA A 110 -0.11 4.33 6.96
CA ALA A 110 -1.41 3.77 6.58
C ALA A 110 -1.24 2.44 5.81
N VAL A 111 -0.30 2.40 4.85
CA VAL A 111 -0.01 1.19 4.07
C VAL A 111 0.54 0.09 4.98
N GLU A 112 1.48 0.39 5.87
CA GLU A 112 2.05 -0.58 6.80
C GLU A 112 0.98 -1.20 7.70
N ARG A 113 0.17 -0.36 8.34
CA ARG A 113 -0.88 -0.80 9.26
C ARG A 113 -1.91 -1.68 8.58
N ASP A 114 -2.39 -1.26 7.41
CA ASP A 114 -3.62 -1.80 6.83
C ASP A 114 -3.36 -2.80 5.68
N CYS A 115 -2.12 -2.88 5.15
CA CYS A 115 -1.78 -3.70 3.98
C CYS A 115 -0.72 -4.78 4.24
N LEU A 116 0.22 -4.58 5.18
CA LEU A 116 1.28 -5.54 5.51
C LEU A 116 0.91 -6.55 6.60
N GLY A 117 -0.22 -6.35 7.28
CA GLY A 117 -0.81 -7.31 8.21
C GLY A 117 -1.40 -8.53 7.48
N GLY A 118 -0.57 -9.51 7.15
CA GLY A 118 -1.01 -10.76 6.56
C GLY A 118 -1.80 -11.65 7.53
N SER A 119 -3.06 -11.94 7.17
CA SER A 119 -3.68 -13.27 7.33
C SER A 119 -3.74 -13.89 8.74
N ALA A 120 -4.28 -13.17 9.74
CA ALA A 120 -4.60 -13.74 11.05
C ALA A 120 -6.01 -13.36 11.54
N ALA A 121 -7.06 -13.74 10.81
CA ALA A 121 -8.38 -14.08 11.35
C ALA A 121 -9.40 -14.37 10.23
N SER A 122 -9.36 -15.58 9.67
CA SER A 122 -10.59 -16.24 9.21
C SER A 122 -10.73 -17.55 9.99
N SER A 123 -10.90 -17.44 11.31
CA SER A 123 -11.37 -18.56 12.11
C SER A 123 -12.86 -18.70 11.82
N GLY A 124 -13.20 -19.59 10.89
CA GLY A 124 -14.56 -20.06 10.74
C GLY A 124 -15.04 -20.64 12.07
N SER A 125 -16.15 -20.11 12.58
CA SER A 125 -16.89 -20.80 13.64
C SER A 125 -17.38 -22.14 13.10
N PRO A 126 -17.14 -23.28 13.77
CA PRO A 126 -17.90 -24.48 13.51
C PRO A 126 -19.33 -24.23 14.04
N THR A 127 -20.30 -24.28 13.12
CA THR A 127 -21.72 -24.33 13.43
C THR A 127 -22.00 -25.61 14.22
N ALA A 128 -22.24 -25.46 15.53
CA ALA A 128 -22.85 -26.52 16.33
C ALA A 128 -24.34 -26.56 16.00
N THR A 129 -24.72 -27.36 15.02
CA THR A 129 -26.09 -27.80 14.78
C THR A 129 -26.01 -29.27 14.37
N ASP A 130 -26.10 -30.14 15.38
CA ASP A 130 -26.87 -31.39 15.34
C ASP A 130 -26.62 -32.18 16.62
N ALA A 131 -27.54 -32.01 17.57
CA ALA A 131 -27.81 -32.98 18.61
C ALA A 131 -29.33 -33.15 18.68
N ILE A 132 -29.87 -33.85 17.68
CA ILE A 132 -31.19 -34.49 17.73
C ILE A 132 -30.98 -35.96 17.36
N ASN A 133 -31.51 -36.85 18.21
CA ASN A 133 -31.54 -38.33 18.15
C ASN A 133 -30.19 -39.04 18.36
N LEU A 134 -30.03 -39.98 19.29
CA LEU A 134 -30.95 -41.01 19.81
C LEU A 134 -30.71 -41.24 21.31
#